data_AF-U1QWF1-F1
#
_entry.id   AF-U1QWF1-F1
#
_cell.length_a   1.000
_cell.length_b   1.000
_cell.length_c   1.000
_cell.angle_alpha   90.00
_cell.angle_beta   90.00
_cell.angle_gamma   90.00
#
_symmetry.space_group_name_H-M   'P 1'
#
loop_
_entity.id
_entity.type
_entity.pdbx_description
1 polymer ?
#
loop_
_entity_poly.entity_id
_entity_poly.type
_entity_poly.pdbx_seq_one_letter_code
_entity_poly.pdbx_strand_id
1 'polypeptide(L)'
;MLSRREKGSHRRDKARLYVARLHQRIYQLRQDALHKITTELTRAYAHISIEDLNVAGMTRNHHLTKSLRDASFSEFRRQLEYKSIKNECTLHVVDRFYPSSKKCSDCRMVKAKLSQ
;
A
#
# COMPACT_ATOMS: atom_id res chain seq x y z
N MET A 1 -12.73 -22.47 -11.38
CA MET A 1 -13.76 -21.92 -10.48
C MET A 1 -14.09 -22.92 -9.39
N LEU A 2 -13.97 -22.52 -8.11
CA LEU A 2 -14.34 -23.35 -6.95
C LEU A 2 -15.86 -23.46 -6.77
N SER A 3 -16.61 -22.43 -7.19
CA SER A 3 -18.08 -22.39 -7.13
C SER A 3 -18.76 -23.47 -7.98
N ARG A 4 -18.12 -23.88 -9.08
CA ARG A 4 -18.64 -24.89 -10.02
C ARG A 4 -18.28 -26.34 -9.66
N ARG A 5 -17.55 -26.57 -8.55
CA ARG A 5 -17.12 -27.92 -8.13
C ARG A 5 -17.90 -28.39 -6.91
N GLU A 6 -18.26 -29.67 -6.89
CA GLU A 6 -18.97 -30.30 -5.78
C GLU A 6 -18.19 -30.13 -4.46
N LYS A 7 -18.90 -29.71 -3.41
CA LYS A 7 -18.35 -29.50 -2.06
C LYS A 7 -17.84 -30.85 -1.52
N GLY A 8 -16.66 -30.87 -0.92
CA GLY A 8 -16.05 -32.09 -0.38
C GLY A 8 -15.39 -33.02 -1.41
N SER A 9 -15.55 -32.75 -2.72
CA SER A 9 -14.88 -33.59 -3.73
C SER A 9 -13.36 -33.38 -3.74
N HIS A 10 -12.60 -34.46 -3.97
CA HIS A 10 -11.14 -34.41 -4.08
C HIS A 10 -10.66 -33.44 -5.18
N ARG A 11 -11.45 -33.31 -6.27
CA ARG A 11 -11.18 -32.32 -7.34
C ARG A 11 -11.32 -30.89 -6.83
N ARG A 12 -12.29 -30.59 -5.95
CA ARG A 12 -12.44 -29.25 -5.35
C ARG A 12 -11.28 -28.94 -4.42
N ASP A 13 -10.81 -29.90 -3.63
CA ASP A 13 -9.67 -29.72 -2.73
C ASP A 13 -8.37 -29.40 -3.48
N LYS A 14 -8.08 -30.12 -4.56
CA LYS A 14 -6.93 -29.80 -5.44
C LYS A 14 -7.00 -28.36 -5.97
N ALA A 15 -8.18 -27.93 -6.43
CA ALA A 15 -8.37 -26.55 -6.90
C ALA A 15 -8.22 -25.51 -5.78
N ARG A 16 -8.70 -25.82 -4.57
CA ARG A 16 -8.59 -24.94 -3.40
C ARG A 16 -7.13 -24.74 -3.00
N LEU A 17 -6.36 -25.82 -2.92
CA LEU A 17 -4.93 -25.76 -2.63
C LEU A 17 -4.16 -24.98 -3.70
N TYR A 18 -4.48 -25.18 -4.97
CA TYR A 18 -3.86 -24.43 -6.07
C TYR A 18 -4.10 -22.92 -5.94
N VAL A 19 -5.36 -22.51 -5.71
CA VAL A 19 -5.73 -21.10 -5.52
C VAL A 19 -5.03 -20.52 -4.28
N ALA A 20 -4.98 -21.27 -3.17
CA ALA A 20 -4.29 -20.84 -1.96
C ALA A 20 -2.79 -20.59 -2.19
N ARG A 21 -2.11 -21.49 -2.91
CA ARG A 21 -0.69 -21.34 -3.29
C ARG A 21 -0.46 -20.11 -4.19
N LEU A 22 -1.38 -19.84 -5.12
CA LEU A 22 -1.28 -18.65 -5.97
C LEU A 22 -1.41 -17.36 -5.13
N HIS A 23 -2.41 -17.31 -4.24
CA HIS A 23 -2.55 -16.16 -3.32
C HIS A 23 -1.34 -15.99 -2.41
N GLN A 24 -0.78 -17.08 -1.89
CA GLN A 24 0.44 -17.05 -1.08
C GLN A 24 1.62 -16.49 -1.88
N ARG A 25 1.81 -16.93 -3.12
CA ARG A 25 2.87 -16.42 -4.00
C ARG A 25 2.71 -14.93 -4.28
N ILE A 26 1.49 -14.49 -4.60
CA ILE A 26 1.19 -13.06 -4.82
C ILE A 26 1.47 -12.25 -3.56
N TYR A 27 1.07 -12.75 -2.39
CA TYR A 27 1.35 -12.12 -1.10
C TYR A 27 2.86 -11.99 -0.86
N GLN A 28 3.63 -13.06 -1.06
CA GLN A 28 5.09 -13.05 -0.89
C GLN A 28 5.78 -12.05 -1.82
N LEU A 29 5.38 -12.00 -3.10
CA LEU A 29 5.93 -11.04 -4.06
C LEU A 29 5.65 -9.59 -3.65
N ARG A 30 4.44 -9.31 -3.13
CA ARG A 30 4.10 -7.98 -2.61
C ARG A 30 4.94 -7.62 -1.39
N GLN A 31 5.09 -8.54 -0.44
CA GLN A 31 5.91 -8.32 0.75
C GLN A 31 7.37 -8.08 0.40
N ASP A 32 7.93 -8.86 -0.53
CA ASP A 32 9.30 -8.67 -1.03
C ASP A 32 9.49 -7.30 -1.70
N ALA A 33 8.55 -6.90 -2.57
CA ALA A 33 8.59 -5.59 -3.20
C ALA A 33 8.55 -4.45 -2.18
N LEU A 34 7.63 -4.52 -1.20
CA LEU A 34 7.55 -3.53 -0.11
C LEU A 34 8.84 -3.49 0.71
N HIS A 35 9.40 -4.65 1.04
CA HIS A 35 10.64 -4.72 1.79
C HIS A 35 11.80 -4.11 1.02
N LYS A 36 11.93 -4.36 -0.28
CA LYS A 36 12.98 -3.77 -1.12
C LYS A 36 12.85 -2.26 -1.16
N ILE A 37 11.68 -1.75 -1.54
CA ILE A 37 11.42 -0.30 -1.67
C ILE A 37 11.66 0.42 -0.34
N THR A 38 11.10 -0.08 0.76
CA THR A 38 11.27 0.59 2.07
C THR A 38 12.71 0.56 2.58
N THR A 39 13.47 -0.50 2.27
CA THR A 39 14.90 -0.57 2.60
C THR A 39 15.71 0.40 1.75
N GLU A 40 15.41 0.49 0.46
CA GLU A 40 16.07 1.41 -0.46
C GLU A 40 15.84 2.86 -0.03
N LEU A 41 14.58 3.24 0.22
CA LEU A 41 14.22 4.59 0.66
C LEU A 41 14.94 4.98 1.96
N THR A 42 14.88 4.12 2.99
CA THR A 42 15.49 4.40 4.30
C THR A 42 17.01 4.38 4.30
N ARG A 43 17.65 3.84 3.25
CA ARG A 43 19.10 3.91 3.06
C ARG A 43 19.54 5.10 2.21
N ALA A 44 18.73 5.46 1.23
CA ALA A 44 19.06 6.53 0.28
C ALA A 44 18.75 7.93 0.83
N TYR A 45 17.76 8.06 1.72
CA TYR A 45 17.26 9.34 2.20
C TYR A 45 17.31 9.40 3.73
N ALA A 46 17.84 10.51 4.26
CA ALA A 46 17.84 10.80 5.70
C ALA A 46 16.48 11.30 6.22
N HIS A 47 15.65 11.86 5.32
CA HIS A 47 14.32 12.37 5.63
C HIS A 47 13.31 11.81 4.63
N ILE A 48 12.30 11.11 5.14
CA ILE A 48 11.22 10.56 4.33
C ILE A 48 9.91 11.16 4.83
N SER A 49 9.10 11.70 3.92
CA SER A 49 7.78 12.23 4.25
C SER A 49 6.69 11.37 3.61
N ILE A 50 5.71 10.93 4.40
CA ILE A 50 4.54 10.18 3.93
C ILE A 50 3.25 10.90 4.30
N GLU A 51 2.24 10.84 3.43
CA GLU A 51 0.92 11.41 3.72
C GLU A 51 0.10 10.46 4.61
N ASP A 52 -0.59 11.01 5.61
CA ASP A 52 -1.56 10.24 6.41
C ASP A 52 -2.84 9.98 5.61
N LEU A 53 -2.84 8.88 4.84
CA LEU A 53 -4.01 8.44 4.08
C LEU A 53 -4.98 7.67 5.00
N ASN A 54 -6.26 8.04 5.00
CA ASN A 54 -7.30 7.23 5.65
C ASN A 54 -7.62 5.98 4.80
N VAL A 55 -6.73 4.99 4.86
CA VAL A 55 -6.84 3.72 4.12
C VAL A 55 -8.17 3.01 4.41
N ALA A 56 -8.67 3.08 5.65
CA ALA A 56 -9.95 2.49 6.04
C ALA A 56 -11.15 3.17 5.34
N GLY A 57 -11.13 4.49 5.21
CA GLY A 57 -12.14 5.25 4.47
C GLY A 57 -12.05 5.03 2.96
N MET A 58 -10.83 4.98 2.42
CA MET A 58 -10.62 4.80 0.98
C MET A 58 -10.98 3.38 0.51
N THR A 59 -10.78 2.36 1.36
CA THR A 59 -11.17 0.97 1.06
C THR A 59 -12.69 0.75 1.03
N ARG A 60 -13.50 1.67 1.56
CA ARG A 60 -14.97 1.67 1.41
C ARG A 60 -15.42 2.05 -0.01
N ASN A 61 -14.60 2.76 -0.78
CA ASN A 61 -14.90 3.08 -2.17
C ASN A 61 -14.52 1.90 -3.08
N HIS A 62 -15.52 1.16 -3.56
CA HIS A 62 -15.35 -0.05 -4.36
C HIS A 62 -14.48 0.13 -5.62
N HIS A 63 -14.42 1.34 -6.19
CA HIS A 63 -13.57 1.63 -7.35
C HIS A 63 -12.07 1.68 -7.00
N LEU A 64 -11.75 2.12 -5.78
CA LEU A 64 -10.36 2.28 -5.33
C LEU A 64 -9.88 1.09 -4.48
N THR A 65 -10.80 0.29 -3.93
CA THR A 65 -10.49 -0.80 -3.01
C THR A 65 -9.45 -1.77 -3.57
N LYS A 66 -9.52 -2.12 -4.85
CA LYS A 66 -8.57 -3.07 -5.47
C LYS A 66 -7.16 -2.49 -5.52
N SER A 67 -7.01 -1.31 -6.12
CA SER A 67 -5.71 -0.64 -6.25
C SER A 67 -5.07 -0.32 -4.89
N LEU A 68 -5.89 0.07 -3.90
CA LEU A 68 -5.42 0.32 -2.53
C LEU A 68 -4.94 -0.95 -1.82
N ARG A 69 -5.68 -2.06 -1.99
CA ARG A 69 -5.29 -3.37 -1.44
C ARG A 69 -4.02 -3.90 -2.11
N ASP A 70 -3.86 -3.63 -3.40
CA ASP A 70 -2.65 -4.02 -4.13
C ASP A 70 -1.44 -3.16 -3.70
N ALA A 71 -1.63 -1.86 -3.47
CA ALA A 71 -0.59 -0.94 -3.00
C ALA A 71 -0.16 -1.15 -1.54
N SER A 72 -0.97 -1.84 -0.72
CA SER A 72 -0.61 -2.26 0.65
C SER A 72 -0.11 -1.10 1.55
N PHE A 73 -0.72 0.08 1.45
CA PHE A 73 -0.29 1.32 2.12
C PHE A 73 -0.08 1.20 3.64
N SER A 74 -0.91 0.41 4.33
CA SER A 74 -0.75 0.17 5.77
C SER A 74 0.54 -0.57 6.09
N GLU A 75 0.86 -1.59 5.31
CA GLU A 75 2.09 -2.37 5.47
C GLU A 75 3.32 -1.57 5.07
N PHE A 76 3.21 -0.75 4.02
CA PHE A 76 4.26 0.18 3.62
C PHE A 76 4.63 1.16 4.74
N ARG A 77 3.62 1.80 5.37
CA ARG A 77 3.84 2.69 6.53
C ARG A 77 4.48 1.94 7.69
N ARG A 78 3.93 0.77 8.07
CA ARG A 78 4.48 -0.07 9.14
C ARG A 78 5.96 -0.39 8.91
N GLN A 79 6.32 -0.72 7.66
CA GLN A 79 7.70 -1.04 7.30
C GLN A 79 8.62 0.18 7.34
N LEU A 80 8.17 1.34 6.88
CA LEU A 80 8.94 2.56 6.99
C LEU A 80 9.17 2.94 8.45
N GLU A 81 8.16 2.86 9.31
CA GLU A 81 8.27 3.20 10.74
C GLU A 81 9.40 2.42 11.42
N TYR A 82 9.45 1.08 11.29
CA TYR A 82 10.51 0.33 11.95
C TYR A 82 11.88 0.43 11.25
N LYS A 83 11.92 0.60 9.92
CA LYS A 83 13.19 0.68 9.18
C LYS A 83 13.85 2.05 9.26
N SER A 84 13.06 3.10 9.39
CA SER A 84 13.57 4.46 9.57
C SER A 84 14.30 4.58 10.91
N ILE A 85 13.74 4.04 11.99
CA ILE A 85 14.44 3.91 13.29
C ILE A 85 15.75 3.14 13.12
N LYS A 86 15.72 1.99 12.44
CA LYS A 86 16.90 1.13 12.26
C LYS A 86 18.03 1.79 11.47
N ASN A 87 17.70 2.60 10.47
CA ASN A 87 18.66 3.26 9.58
C ASN A 87 18.91 4.73 9.96
N GLU A 88 18.49 5.17 11.15
CA GLU A 88 18.64 6.56 11.64
C GLU A 88 18.06 7.62 10.68
N CYS A 89 17.02 7.24 9.95
CA CYS A 89 16.25 8.11 9.07
C CYS A 89 15.07 8.71 9.83
N THR A 90 14.74 9.97 9.55
CA THR A 90 13.55 10.63 10.10
C THR A 90 12.35 10.38 9.19
N LEU A 91 11.28 9.80 9.74
CA LEU A 91 10.00 9.63 9.05
C LEU A 91 9.02 10.73 9.49
N HIS A 92 8.63 11.60 8.57
CA HIS A 92 7.63 12.63 8.77
C HIS A 92 6.27 12.14 8.25
N VAL A 93 5.29 11.99 9.15
CA VAL A 93 3.91 11.73 8.76
C VAL A 93 3.23 13.08 8.61
N VAL A 94 2.96 13.48 7.37
CA VAL A 94 2.33 14.74 7.03
C VAL A 94 0.81 14.59 7.21
N ASP A 95 0.22 15.56 7.92
CA ASP A 95 -1.22 15.56 8.18
C ASP A 95 -2.04 15.52 6.89
N ARG A 96 -3.15 14.80 6.95
CA ARG A 96 -4.05 14.49 5.84
C ARG A 96 -4.64 15.73 5.16
N PHE A 97 -4.73 16.84 5.89
CA PHE A 97 -5.24 18.12 5.39
C PHE A 97 -4.14 19.05 4.87
N TYR A 98 -2.88 18.61 4.88
CA TYR A 98 -1.79 19.34 4.27
C TYR A 98 -2.01 19.41 2.75
N PRO A 99 -2.08 20.61 2.15
CA PRO A 99 -2.39 20.78 0.74
C PRO A 99 -1.14 20.51 -0.14
N SER A 100 -0.58 19.31 -0.10
CA SER A 100 0.58 18.89 -0.91
C SER A 100 0.27 18.96 -2.41
N SER A 101 -0.88 18.42 -2.81
CA SER A 101 -1.35 18.34 -4.21
C SER A 101 -2.08 19.58 -4.70
N LYS A 102 -2.40 20.52 -3.81
CA LYS A 102 -3.08 21.79 -4.14
C LYS A 102 -2.12 22.97 -4.17
N LYS A 103 -0.88 22.81 -3.73
CA LYS A 103 0.16 23.84 -3.82
C LYS A 103 0.88 23.73 -5.16
N CYS A 104 0.86 24.80 -5.94
CA CYS A 104 1.72 24.91 -7.11
C CYS A 104 3.20 24.81 -6.66
N SER A 105 3.98 23.94 -7.28
CA SER A 105 5.42 23.80 -6.99
C SER A 105 6.21 25.09 -7.25
N ASP A 106 5.71 25.93 -8.16
CA ASP A 106 6.31 27.19 -8.56
C ASP A 106 5.89 28.37 -7.64
N CYS A 107 4.58 28.60 -7.48
CA CYS A 107 4.08 29.80 -6.79
C CYS A 107 3.53 29.58 -5.38
N ARG A 108 3.58 28.34 -4.85
CA ARG A 108 3.16 27.95 -3.48
C ARG A 108 1.71 28.28 -3.08
N MET A 109 0.91 28.82 -4.00
CA MET A 109 -0.51 29.12 -3.83
C MET A 109 -1.34 27.83 -3.72
N VAL A 110 -2.25 27.78 -2.75
CA VAL A 110 -3.18 26.66 -2.54
C VAL A 110 -4.39 26.84 -3.45
N LYS A 111 -4.57 25.98 -4.45
CA LYS A 111 -5.76 25.96 -5.31
C LYS A 111 -6.98 25.51 -4.51
N ALA A 112 -8.06 26.30 -4.53
CA ALA A 112 -9.30 26.00 -3.81
C ALA A 112 -10.07 24.78 -4.40
N LYS A 113 -9.94 24.52 -5.71
CA LYS A 113 -10.44 23.32 -6.39
C LYS A 113 -9.36 22.73 -7.32
N LEU A 114 -9.27 21.40 -7.33
CA LEU A 114 -8.57 20.62 -8.36
C LEU A 114 -9.58 20.37 -9.49
N SER A 115 -9.66 21.26 -10.47
CA SER A 115 -10.43 21.07 -11.72
C SER A 115 -9.76 21.89 -12.83
N GLN A 116 -9.52 21.42 -14.04
CA GLN A 116 -9.70 20.11 -14.67
C GLN A 116 -8.34 19.53 -15.07
#